data_AF-A0ABD2LWY5-F1
#
_entry.id   AF-A0ABD2LWY5-F1
#
_cell.length_a   1.000
_cell.length_b   1.000
_cell.length_c   1.000
_cell.angle_alpha   90.00
_cell.angle_beta   90.00
_cell.angle_gamma   90.00
#
_symmetry.space_group_name_H-M   'P 1'
#
loop_
_entity.id
_entity.type
_entity.pdbx_description
1 polymer ?
#
loop_
_entity_poly.entity_id
_entity_poly.type
_entity_poly.pdbx_seq_one_letter_code
_entity_poly.pdbx_strand_id
1 'polypeptide(L)'
;MIFNAMPYLAIFEVRSGVLTVEEVLGVYQFNSNPFLYLRGEPGLYSLKFPSHGRIFNWNKARANRRGTLALEFEKVSEFARESVGSSRLSDAVEIKGLAWEMEAKITMSKGTADEKKCLEFYLWYDGKEGALGNSLYSATFRILSEGNIDADNSIGTLSDYVINRSNSGRGFDNFITFAELMEPSNGFYNREEDKVILAIDVITVDEPKVDKCISVQSKSSGTISMDIEKVSEFAREIIWSERESETVHIKGLPWKIFAQISPKNGSTDSNEKWLYFPLCVMPRKKMEIGVAFFLQLFELCRERAVPIQRNNPQLNFNIIKELMDPFKGLYDKREDKVTLAIDVTVKEAKMEDKS
;
A
#
# COMPACT_ATOMS: atom_id res chain seq x y z
N MET A 1 -42.56 23.38 -5.77
CA MET A 1 -41.35 23.33 -6.61
C MET A 1 -40.17 23.49 -5.68
N ILE A 2 -39.49 22.39 -5.33
CA ILE A 2 -38.36 22.40 -4.39
C ILE A 2 -37.09 22.44 -5.24
N PHE A 3 -36.34 23.54 -5.16
CA PHE A 3 -34.99 23.60 -5.74
C PHE A 3 -33.99 23.11 -4.69
N ASN A 4 -33.36 21.97 -4.97
CA ASN A 4 -32.19 21.51 -4.23
C ASN A 4 -31.03 22.46 -4.53
N ALA A 5 -30.61 23.24 -3.54
CA ALA A 5 -29.37 24.01 -3.60
C ALA A 5 -28.19 23.05 -3.38
N MET A 6 -27.40 22.78 -4.42
CA MET A 6 -26.07 22.20 -4.25
C MET A 6 -25.09 23.29 -3.79
N PRO A 7 -24.22 23.05 -2.80
CA PRO A 7 -23.16 23.99 -2.48
C PRO A 7 -22.04 23.85 -3.52
N TYR A 8 -21.87 24.86 -4.37
CA TYR A 8 -20.71 24.96 -5.25
C TYR A 8 -19.54 25.54 -4.45
N LEU A 9 -18.52 24.72 -4.23
CA LEU A 9 -17.26 25.16 -3.63
C LEU A 9 -16.33 25.64 -4.77
N ALA A 10 -16.04 26.94 -4.82
CA ALA A 10 -14.98 27.48 -5.69
C ALA A 10 -13.73 27.71 -4.84
N ILE A 11 -12.60 27.13 -5.25
CA ILE A 11 -11.29 27.36 -4.62
C ILE A 11 -10.50 28.27 -5.57
N PHE A 12 -10.06 29.41 -5.05
CA PHE A 12 -9.20 30.35 -5.77
C PHE A 12 -7.75 30.14 -5.32
N GLU A 13 -6.84 29.91 -6.27
CA GLU A 13 -5.42 29.72 -5.98
C GLU A 13 -4.67 31.03 -6.22
N VAL A 14 -4.03 31.57 -5.20
CA VAL A 14 -3.30 32.85 -5.28
C VAL A 14 -1.83 32.60 -4.97
N ARG A 15 -0.95 33.15 -5.84
CA ARG A 15 0.49 32.86 -5.84
C ARG A 15 1.24 33.36 -4.59
N SER A 16 0.63 34.23 -3.82
CA SER A 16 1.13 34.82 -2.58
C SER A 16 -0.02 34.74 -1.59
N GLY A 17 0.17 34.19 -0.40
CA GLY A 17 -0.89 33.95 0.60
C GLY A 17 -1.62 35.20 1.13
N VAL A 18 -1.48 36.36 0.46
CA VAL A 18 -2.20 37.61 0.72
C VAL A 18 -2.86 38.04 -0.58
N LEU A 19 -4.19 38.09 -0.58
CA LEU A 19 -4.99 38.59 -1.69
C LEU A 19 -4.77 40.11 -1.83
N THR A 20 -4.57 40.57 -3.06
CA THR A 20 -4.67 42.01 -3.38
C THR A 20 -6.11 42.49 -3.17
N VAL A 21 -6.30 43.80 -2.98
CA VAL A 21 -7.63 44.39 -2.78
C VAL A 21 -8.59 44.04 -3.93
N GLU A 22 -8.07 43.95 -5.16
CA GLU A 22 -8.82 43.59 -6.36
C GLU A 22 -9.26 42.12 -6.34
N GLU A 23 -8.40 41.21 -5.87
CA GLU A 23 -8.71 39.79 -5.70
C GLU A 23 -9.72 39.56 -4.56
N VAL A 24 -9.59 40.30 -3.44
CA VAL A 24 -10.57 40.27 -2.34
C VAL A 24 -11.95 40.70 -2.84
N LEU A 25 -12.01 41.80 -3.60
CA LEU A 25 -13.27 42.29 -4.18
C LEU A 25 -13.87 41.30 -5.18
N GLY A 26 -13.03 40.64 -5.99
CA GLY A 26 -13.45 39.59 -6.90
C GLY A 26 -14.07 38.38 -6.18
N VAL A 27 -13.44 37.90 -5.10
CA VAL A 27 -13.96 36.80 -4.27
C VAL A 27 -15.26 37.20 -3.57
N TYR A 28 -15.35 38.43 -3.06
CA TYR A 28 -16.55 38.94 -2.41
C TYR A 28 -17.75 39.02 -3.38
N GLN A 29 -17.51 39.53 -4.60
CA GLN A 29 -18.54 39.63 -5.64
C GLN A 29 -19.02 38.25 -6.12
N PHE A 30 -18.10 37.29 -6.30
CA PHE A 30 -18.45 35.91 -6.67
C PHE A 30 -19.38 35.26 -5.64
N ASN A 31 -19.07 35.39 -4.35
CA ASN A 31 -19.89 34.82 -3.28
C ASN A 31 -21.23 35.55 -3.09
N SER A 32 -21.29 36.83 -3.44
CA SER A 32 -22.51 37.64 -3.30
C SER A 32 -23.54 37.35 -4.42
N ASN A 33 -23.10 37.00 -5.63
CA ASN A 33 -23.99 36.70 -6.76
C ASN A 33 -23.41 35.64 -7.72
N PRO A 34 -23.33 34.35 -7.31
CA PRO A 34 -22.71 33.30 -8.11
C PRO A 34 -23.44 33.05 -9.45
N PHE A 35 -24.73 33.35 -9.52
CA PHE A 35 -25.55 33.16 -10.73
C PHE A 35 -25.26 34.16 -11.86
N LEU A 36 -24.81 35.38 -11.55
CA LEU A 36 -24.49 36.39 -12.57
C LEU A 36 -23.15 36.11 -13.24
N TYR A 37 -22.23 35.44 -12.55
CA TYR A 37 -20.92 35.07 -13.09
C TYR A 37 -21.00 33.91 -14.10
N LEU A 38 -21.96 32.99 -13.94
CA LEU A 38 -22.15 31.82 -14.80
C LEU A 38 -22.94 32.10 -16.09
N ARG A 39 -23.77 33.16 -16.11
CA ARG A 39 -24.38 33.68 -17.35
C ARG A 39 -23.42 34.70 -17.95
N GLY A 40 -22.45 34.23 -18.71
CA GLY A 40 -21.43 35.07 -19.31
C GLY A 40 -21.99 36.26 -20.11
N GLU A 41 -22.01 37.44 -19.50
CA GLU A 41 -21.80 38.70 -20.21
C GLU A 41 -20.28 38.97 -20.20
N PRO A 42 -19.57 38.69 -21.31
CA PRO A 42 -18.14 38.93 -21.40
C PRO A 42 -17.91 40.43 -21.47
N GLY A 43 -17.76 41.09 -20.32
CA GLY A 43 -17.44 42.51 -20.28
C GLY A 43 -17.53 43.17 -18.92
N LEU A 44 -18.43 42.73 -18.03
CA LEU A 44 -18.69 43.46 -16.79
C LEU A 44 -17.70 43.17 -15.65
N TYR A 45 -17.05 42.01 -15.64
CA TYR A 45 -16.12 41.63 -14.56
C TYR A 45 -14.95 40.78 -15.10
N SER A 46 -14.02 41.40 -15.82
CA SER A 46 -12.78 40.73 -16.23
C SER A 46 -11.79 40.71 -15.06
N LEU A 47 -11.88 39.68 -14.21
CA LEU A 47 -10.77 39.28 -13.34
C LEU A 47 -9.64 38.75 -14.23
N LYS A 48 -8.77 39.65 -14.69
CA LYS A 48 -7.53 39.29 -15.38
C LYS A 48 -6.50 38.88 -14.34
N PHE A 49 -6.59 37.65 -13.86
CA PHE A 49 -5.41 37.01 -13.28
C PHE A 49 -4.38 36.84 -14.40
N PRO A 50 -3.11 37.21 -14.20
CA PRO A 50 -2.05 36.90 -15.15
C PRO A 50 -1.76 35.39 -15.10
N SER A 51 -2.62 34.60 -15.76
CA SER A 51 -2.48 33.15 -15.90
C SER A 51 -1.59 32.79 -17.09
N HIS A 52 -0.33 33.25 -17.07
CA HIS A 52 0.71 32.53 -17.81
C HIS A 52 1.18 31.35 -16.94
N GLY A 53 0.66 30.16 -17.27
CA GLY A 53 1.16 28.87 -16.80
C GLY A 53 0.14 28.00 -16.05
N ARG A 54 -0.39 27.00 -16.78
CA ARG A 54 -1.14 25.80 -16.34
C ARG A 54 -2.55 26.02 -15.77
N ILE A 55 -3.55 25.85 -16.64
CA ILE A 55 -4.95 25.61 -16.26
C ILE A 55 -5.02 24.19 -15.63
N PHE A 56 -5.22 24.11 -14.32
CA PHE A 56 -5.46 22.86 -13.61
C PHE A 56 -6.92 22.42 -13.82
N ASN A 57 -7.15 21.45 -14.71
CA ASN A 57 -8.49 20.93 -14.97
C ASN A 57 -8.80 19.77 -14.00
N TRP A 58 -9.42 20.09 -12.86
CA TRP A 58 -9.83 19.13 -11.82
C TRP A 58 -10.67 17.95 -12.35
N ASN A 59 -11.49 18.18 -13.39
CA ASN A 59 -12.30 17.14 -14.01
C ASN A 59 -11.47 16.15 -14.84
N LYS A 60 -10.31 16.59 -15.35
CA LYS A 60 -9.35 15.73 -16.05
C LYS A 60 -8.49 14.93 -15.08
N ALA A 61 -8.10 15.54 -13.94
CA ALA A 61 -7.34 14.87 -12.88
C ALA A 61 -8.10 13.70 -12.24
N ARG A 62 -9.44 13.79 -12.09
CA ARG A 62 -10.29 12.68 -11.61
C ARG A 62 -10.42 11.50 -12.58
N ALA A 63 -10.18 11.70 -13.87
CA ALA A 63 -10.39 10.68 -14.90
C ALA A 63 -9.18 9.72 -15.03
N ASN A 64 -7.97 10.19 -14.74
CA ASN A 64 -6.75 9.39 -14.88
C ASN A 64 -6.53 8.52 -13.64
N ARG A 65 -7.22 7.37 -13.60
CA ARG A 65 -6.99 6.33 -12.59
C ARG A 65 -5.67 5.60 -12.78
N ARG A 66 -5.09 5.69 -13.99
CA ARG A 66 -3.82 5.08 -14.35
C ARG A 66 -2.85 6.18 -14.78
N GLY A 67 -1.59 6.02 -14.40
CA GLY A 67 -0.49 6.82 -14.92
C GLY A 67 0.80 6.01 -14.93
N THR A 68 1.74 6.43 -15.75
CA THR A 68 3.07 5.81 -15.85
C THR A 68 4.09 6.88 -15.50
N LEU A 69 4.95 6.57 -14.54
CA LEU A 69 6.13 7.34 -14.22
C LEU A 69 7.30 6.74 -14.96
N ALA A 70 8.18 7.58 -15.52
CA ALA A 70 9.42 7.14 -16.14
C ALA A 70 10.56 8.00 -15.60
N LEU A 71 11.67 7.36 -15.24
CA LEU A 71 12.91 8.00 -14.86
C LEU A 71 13.97 7.57 -15.86
N GLU A 72 14.40 8.54 -16.66
CA GLU A 72 15.61 8.41 -17.46
C GLU A 72 16.82 8.54 -16.54
N PHE A 73 17.53 7.44 -16.39
CA PHE A 73 18.62 7.29 -15.45
C PHE A 73 19.95 7.35 -16.20
N GLU A 74 20.49 8.56 -16.37
CA GLU A 74 21.77 8.79 -17.06
C GLU A 74 22.98 8.53 -16.15
N LYS A 75 24.16 8.26 -16.73
CA LYS A 75 25.41 8.01 -15.99
C LYS A 75 25.28 6.91 -14.94
N VAL A 76 24.64 5.80 -15.31
CA VAL A 76 24.38 4.66 -14.41
C VAL A 76 25.68 4.10 -13.85
N SER A 77 26.72 4.05 -14.68
CA SER A 77 28.03 3.53 -14.30
C SER A 77 28.74 4.40 -13.26
N GLU A 78 28.52 5.72 -13.28
CA GLU A 78 29.00 6.65 -12.25
C GLU A 78 28.20 6.46 -10.96
N PHE A 79 26.87 6.45 -11.08
CA PHE A 79 25.96 6.25 -9.94
C PHE A 79 26.29 4.96 -9.18
N ALA A 80 26.46 3.83 -9.88
CA ALA A 80 26.81 2.55 -9.26
C ALA A 80 28.09 2.61 -8.39
N ARG A 81 28.99 3.57 -8.64
CA ARG A 81 30.23 3.76 -7.88
C ARG A 81 30.06 4.71 -6.69
N GLU A 82 29.00 5.50 -6.62
CA GLU A 82 28.70 6.40 -5.50
C GLU A 82 28.51 5.65 -4.17
N SER A 83 28.49 6.40 -3.07
CA SER A 83 28.26 5.85 -1.73
C SER A 83 26.88 5.22 -1.59
N VAL A 84 26.79 4.17 -0.77
CA VAL A 84 25.51 3.60 -0.33
C VAL A 84 24.65 4.71 0.30
N GLY A 85 23.37 4.74 -0.04
CA GLY A 85 22.43 5.78 0.39
C GLY A 85 22.25 6.92 -0.60
N SER A 86 23.11 7.05 -1.62
CA SER A 86 22.89 8.02 -2.70
C SER A 86 21.62 7.67 -3.46
N SER A 87 20.79 8.67 -3.75
CA SER A 87 19.50 8.47 -4.43
C SER A 87 19.22 9.54 -5.48
N ARG A 88 18.33 9.22 -6.41
CA ARG A 88 17.78 10.15 -7.40
C ARG A 88 16.27 10.03 -7.43
N LEU A 89 15.62 11.17 -7.60
CA LEU A 89 14.17 11.28 -7.70
C LEU A 89 13.77 11.57 -9.15
N SER A 90 12.63 11.03 -9.57
CA SER A 90 11.98 11.44 -10.81
C SER A 90 11.27 12.77 -10.65
N ASP A 91 10.93 13.39 -11.77
CA ASP A 91 9.89 14.43 -11.78
C ASP A 91 8.57 13.85 -11.26
N ALA A 92 7.80 14.70 -10.59
CA ALA A 92 6.48 14.34 -10.10
C ALA A 92 5.46 14.20 -11.23
N VAL A 93 4.71 13.11 -11.22
CA VAL A 93 3.59 12.85 -12.14
C VAL A 93 2.28 12.89 -11.36
N GLU A 94 1.31 13.63 -11.88
CA GLU A 94 0.01 13.74 -11.23
C GLU A 94 -0.93 12.60 -11.65
N ILE A 95 -1.35 11.78 -10.68
CA ILE A 95 -2.30 10.68 -10.88
C ILE A 95 -3.39 10.82 -9.83
N LYS A 96 -4.65 10.97 -10.28
CA LYS A 96 -5.81 11.22 -9.42
C LYS A 96 -5.66 12.44 -8.49
N GLY A 97 -4.98 13.49 -8.95
CA GLY A 97 -4.75 14.70 -8.15
C GLY A 97 -3.66 14.57 -7.08
N LEU A 98 -2.91 13.47 -7.07
CA LEU A 98 -1.72 13.30 -6.24
C LEU A 98 -0.47 13.41 -7.09
N ALA A 99 0.54 14.08 -6.55
CA ALA A 99 1.89 14.03 -7.09
C ALA A 99 2.57 12.73 -6.66
N TRP A 100 2.96 11.93 -7.64
CA TRP A 100 3.72 10.69 -7.46
C TRP A 100 5.13 10.89 -7.97
N GLU A 101 6.11 10.35 -7.27
CA GLU A 101 7.52 10.41 -7.63
C GLU A 101 8.14 9.01 -7.53
N MET A 102 9.20 8.76 -8.26
CA MET A 102 9.99 7.55 -8.10
C MET A 102 11.32 7.88 -7.44
N GLU A 103 11.82 7.00 -6.60
CA GLU A 103 13.17 7.08 -6.04
C GLU A 103 13.98 5.85 -6.44
N ALA A 104 15.16 6.10 -7.00
CA ALA A 104 16.19 5.12 -7.29
C ALA A 104 17.36 5.35 -6.33
N LYS A 105 17.73 4.35 -5.52
CA LYS A 105 18.73 4.51 -4.45
C LYS A 105 19.74 3.37 -4.43
N ILE A 106 20.96 3.63 -3.95
CA ILE A 106 21.99 2.61 -3.79
C ILE A 106 21.88 1.96 -2.42
N THR A 107 21.85 0.64 -2.39
CA THR A 107 21.92 -0.16 -1.16
C THR A 107 22.94 -1.30 -1.26
N MET A 108 23.16 -1.99 -0.16
CA MET A 108 23.87 -3.27 -0.15
C MET A 108 22.87 -4.42 -0.02
N SER A 109 23.10 -5.50 -0.77
CA SER A 109 22.32 -6.73 -0.65
C SER A 109 22.40 -7.26 0.79
N LYS A 110 21.29 -7.18 1.52
CA LYS A 110 21.20 -7.72 2.88
C LYS A 110 21.03 -9.23 2.82
N GLY A 111 21.83 -9.98 3.58
CA GLY A 111 21.61 -11.40 3.83
C GLY A 111 22.35 -12.37 2.90
N THR A 112 23.26 -11.89 2.05
CA THR A 112 24.17 -12.74 1.25
C THR A 112 25.59 -12.66 1.81
N ALA A 113 26.36 -13.75 1.69
CA ALA A 113 27.78 -13.76 2.10
C ALA A 113 28.63 -12.77 1.29
N ASP A 114 28.20 -12.47 0.06
CA ASP A 114 28.78 -11.45 -0.79
C ASP A 114 27.86 -10.22 -0.77
N GLU A 115 28.23 -9.18 -0.05
CA GLU A 115 27.53 -7.89 -0.10
C GLU A 115 27.76 -7.25 -1.47
N LYS A 116 26.69 -7.07 -2.25
CA LYS A 116 26.72 -6.44 -3.57
C LYS A 116 25.92 -5.16 -3.55
N LYS A 117 26.35 -4.16 -4.33
CA LYS A 117 25.56 -2.94 -4.52
C LYS A 117 24.32 -3.25 -5.37
N CYS A 118 23.17 -2.85 -4.86
CA CYS A 118 21.87 -3.02 -5.50
C CYS A 118 21.20 -1.67 -5.71
N LEU A 119 20.28 -1.65 -6.66
CA LEU A 119 19.32 -0.59 -6.86
C LEU A 119 18.08 -0.85 -5.97
N GLU A 120 17.84 0.04 -5.03
CA GLU A 120 16.55 0.25 -4.36
C GLU A 120 15.65 1.02 -5.32
N PHE A 121 14.40 0.56 -5.53
CA PHE A 121 13.46 1.21 -6.44
C PHE A 121 12.09 1.39 -5.79
N TYR A 122 11.70 2.63 -5.58
CA TYR A 122 10.56 3.05 -4.76
C TYR A 122 9.62 3.98 -5.51
N LEU A 123 8.33 3.85 -5.21
CA LEU A 123 7.27 4.79 -5.55
C LEU A 123 6.93 5.60 -4.29
N TRP A 124 6.98 6.91 -4.43
CA TRP A 124 6.60 7.89 -3.43
C TRP A 124 5.36 8.66 -3.88
N TYR A 125 4.64 9.22 -2.91
CA TYR A 125 3.65 10.24 -3.18
C TYR A 125 3.75 11.39 -2.17
N ASP A 126 3.60 12.61 -2.65
CA ASP A 126 3.52 13.79 -1.80
C ASP A 126 2.06 13.97 -1.33
N GLY A 127 1.78 13.40 -0.16
CA GLY A 127 0.50 13.58 0.52
C GLY A 127 0.39 14.96 1.14
N LYS A 128 0.09 15.99 0.34
CA LYS A 128 -0.35 17.30 0.88
C LYS A 128 -1.55 17.09 1.82
N GLU A 129 -1.58 17.86 2.92
CA GLU A 129 -2.62 17.73 3.94
C GLU A 129 -4.03 17.84 3.34
N GLY A 130 -4.85 16.82 3.60
CA GLY A 130 -6.24 16.75 3.17
C GLY A 130 -6.49 16.17 1.77
N ALA A 131 -5.45 15.80 1.01
CA ALA A 131 -5.61 15.45 -0.40
C ALA A 131 -6.26 14.08 -0.66
N LEU A 132 -6.02 13.05 0.16
CA LEU A 132 -6.74 11.77 0.02
C LEU A 132 -6.96 11.02 1.32
N GLY A 133 -8.20 10.54 1.49
CA GLY A 133 -8.48 9.38 2.35
C GLY A 133 -7.81 8.12 1.78
N ASN A 134 -7.58 7.13 2.65
CA ASN A 134 -6.97 5.83 2.33
C ASN A 134 -7.34 5.34 0.93
N SER A 135 -6.43 5.49 -0.04
CA SER A 135 -6.66 5.04 -1.40
C SER A 135 -5.86 3.78 -1.67
N LEU A 136 -6.52 2.83 -2.33
CA LEU A 136 -5.90 1.61 -2.81
C LEU A 136 -5.25 1.89 -4.16
N TYR A 137 -4.06 1.35 -4.36
CA TYR A 137 -3.40 1.36 -5.65
C TYR A 137 -2.62 0.06 -5.86
N SER A 138 -2.36 -0.20 -7.14
CA SER A 138 -1.44 -1.22 -7.62
C SER A 138 -0.34 -0.50 -8.41
N ALA A 139 0.89 -0.99 -8.30
CA ALA A 139 2.06 -0.43 -8.97
C ALA A 139 2.92 -1.53 -9.58
N THR A 140 3.19 -1.45 -10.88
CA THR A 140 4.09 -2.38 -11.59
C THR A 140 5.41 -1.68 -11.89
N PHE A 141 6.52 -2.25 -11.41
CA PHE A 141 7.87 -1.70 -11.54
C PHE A 141 8.58 -2.40 -12.71
N ARG A 142 9.13 -1.60 -13.64
CA ARG A 142 9.75 -2.10 -14.87
C ARG A 142 11.10 -1.45 -15.13
N ILE A 143 11.95 -2.19 -15.83
CA ILE A 143 13.12 -1.66 -16.52
C ILE A 143 12.87 -1.79 -18.01
N LEU A 144 12.80 -0.68 -18.72
CA LEU A 144 12.50 -0.70 -20.15
C LEU A 144 13.78 -1.03 -20.91
N SER A 145 13.73 -2.07 -21.75
CA SER A 145 14.85 -2.39 -22.64
C SER A 145 14.84 -1.47 -23.84
N GLU A 146 16.03 -1.10 -24.29
CA GLU A 146 16.18 -0.33 -25.51
C GLU A 146 15.68 -1.12 -26.73
N GLY A 147 14.84 -0.49 -27.56
CA GLY A 147 14.31 -1.09 -28.80
C GLY A 147 13.05 -1.95 -28.64
N ASN A 148 12.55 -2.19 -27.42
CA ASN A 148 11.27 -2.90 -27.24
C ASN A 148 10.53 -2.44 -25.97
N ILE A 149 9.83 -1.31 -26.06
CA ILE A 149 8.98 -0.76 -24.99
C ILE A 149 7.83 -1.73 -24.64
N ASP A 150 7.46 -2.61 -25.57
CA ASP A 150 6.38 -3.60 -25.41
C ASP A 150 6.89 -4.97 -24.92
N ALA A 151 8.20 -5.18 -24.77
CA ALA A 151 8.72 -6.37 -24.11
C ALA A 151 8.39 -6.29 -22.62
N ASP A 152 7.68 -7.30 -22.11
CA ASP A 152 7.35 -7.41 -20.69
C ASP A 152 8.60 -7.77 -19.88
N ASN A 153 9.45 -6.77 -19.66
CA ASN A 153 10.62 -6.84 -18.79
C ASN A 153 10.26 -6.40 -17.36
N SER A 154 9.03 -6.72 -16.93
CA SER A 154 8.62 -6.43 -15.56
C SER A 154 9.41 -7.32 -14.59
N ILE A 155 10.14 -6.68 -13.67
CA ILE A 155 10.96 -7.37 -12.68
C ILE A 155 10.18 -7.50 -11.35
N GLY A 156 9.16 -6.67 -11.12
CA GLY A 156 8.33 -6.77 -9.92
C GLY A 156 6.97 -6.07 -10.04
N THR A 157 5.97 -6.60 -9.34
CA THR A 157 4.64 -5.99 -9.21
C THR A 157 4.24 -5.91 -7.74
N LEU A 158 3.73 -4.76 -7.32
CA LEU A 158 3.07 -4.56 -6.03
C LEU A 158 1.57 -4.36 -6.28
N SER A 159 0.71 -5.17 -5.66
CA SER A 159 -0.75 -5.07 -5.78
C SER A 159 -1.41 -4.77 -4.44
N ASP A 160 -2.60 -4.17 -4.49
CA ASP A 160 -3.53 -3.97 -3.36
C ASP A 160 -2.96 -3.23 -2.14
N TYR A 161 -2.10 -2.23 -2.36
CA TYR A 161 -1.50 -1.47 -1.27
C TYR A 161 -2.35 -0.27 -0.86
N VAL A 162 -2.53 -0.11 0.45
CA VAL A 162 -3.17 1.08 1.05
C VAL A 162 -2.10 2.10 1.37
N ILE A 163 -2.06 3.17 0.60
CA ILE A 163 -1.19 4.30 0.89
C ILE A 163 -1.84 5.15 1.99
N ASN A 164 -1.03 5.52 2.99
CA ASN A 164 -1.38 6.50 4.00
C ASN A 164 -0.17 7.39 4.32
N ARG A 165 -0.38 8.49 5.05
CA ARG A 165 0.68 9.48 5.33
C ARG A 165 1.91 8.88 6.04
N SER A 166 1.72 7.84 6.85
CA SER A 166 2.81 7.15 7.55
C SER A 166 3.63 6.20 6.66
N ASN A 167 3.10 5.83 5.49
CA ASN A 167 3.73 4.92 4.54
C ASN A 167 3.78 5.59 3.15
N SER A 168 4.49 6.72 3.07
CA SER A 168 4.56 7.55 1.86
C SER A 168 5.41 6.96 0.72
N GLY A 169 6.22 5.94 1.00
CA GLY A 169 7.08 5.27 0.03
C GLY A 169 6.95 3.75 0.09
N ARG A 170 6.83 3.10 -1.08
CA ARG A 170 6.84 1.63 -1.23
C ARG A 170 7.59 1.19 -2.46
N GLY A 171 8.28 0.06 -2.36
CA GLY A 171 9.18 -0.41 -3.40
C GLY A 171 9.92 -1.68 -2.99
N PHE A 172 11.07 -1.88 -3.63
CA PHE A 172 11.92 -3.04 -3.43
C PHE A 172 13.29 -2.61 -2.90
N ASP A 173 13.68 -3.20 -1.77
CA ASP A 173 15.00 -2.95 -1.16
C ASP A 173 16.15 -3.48 -2.03
N ASN A 174 15.95 -4.57 -2.76
CA ASN A 174 16.97 -5.19 -3.61
C ASN A 174 16.35 -5.49 -4.97
N PHE A 175 15.99 -4.44 -5.72
CA PHE A 175 15.26 -4.61 -6.98
C PHE A 175 16.10 -5.34 -8.03
N ILE A 176 17.34 -4.91 -8.24
CA ILE A 176 18.31 -5.53 -9.15
C ILE A 176 19.73 -5.16 -8.71
N THR A 177 20.71 -6.04 -8.92
CA THR A 177 22.12 -5.69 -8.68
C THR A 177 22.66 -4.80 -9.80
N PHE A 178 23.59 -3.90 -9.51
CA PHE A 178 24.19 -3.08 -10.57
C PHE A 178 24.99 -3.91 -11.60
N ALA A 179 25.54 -5.05 -11.19
CA ALA A 179 26.20 -5.98 -12.09
C ALA A 179 25.22 -6.58 -13.11
N GLU A 180 24.05 -7.02 -12.65
CA GLU A 180 23.01 -7.58 -13.49
C GLU A 180 22.30 -6.53 -14.36
N LEU A 181 22.09 -5.32 -13.81
CA LEU A 181 21.51 -4.20 -14.53
C LEU A 181 22.36 -3.79 -15.74
N MET A 182 23.69 -3.79 -15.57
CA MET A 182 24.64 -3.39 -16.61
C MET A 182 25.16 -4.55 -17.46
N GLU A 183 24.64 -5.77 -17.27
CA GLU A 183 25.04 -6.94 -18.06
C GLU A 183 24.54 -6.79 -19.51
N PRO A 184 25.44 -6.77 -20.52
CA PRO A 184 25.06 -6.52 -21.91
C PRO A 184 24.01 -7.48 -22.48
N SER A 185 23.93 -8.72 -21.97
CA SER A 185 22.96 -9.71 -22.44
C SER A 185 21.51 -9.42 -22.08
N ASN A 186 21.27 -8.58 -21.06
CA ASN A 186 19.92 -8.36 -20.52
C ASN A 186 19.17 -7.24 -21.25
N GLY A 187 19.87 -6.40 -22.02
CA GLY A 187 19.26 -5.32 -22.81
C GLY A 187 18.66 -4.16 -22.00
N PHE A 188 18.88 -4.12 -20.69
CA PHE A 188 18.37 -3.08 -19.79
C PHE A 188 19.19 -1.78 -19.84
N TYR A 189 20.49 -1.90 -20.05
CA TYR A 189 21.44 -0.79 -19.98
C TYR A 189 21.97 -0.45 -21.37
N ASN A 190 21.73 0.80 -21.80
CA ASN A 190 22.39 1.36 -22.97
C ASN A 190 23.82 1.75 -22.58
N ARG A 191 24.79 0.97 -23.07
CA ARG A 191 26.21 1.19 -22.79
C ARG A 191 26.81 2.39 -23.52
N GLU A 192 26.26 2.76 -24.68
CA GLU A 192 26.75 3.90 -25.45
C GLU A 192 26.35 5.23 -24.81
N GLU A 193 25.12 5.30 -24.27
CA GLU A 193 24.59 6.48 -23.58
C GLU A 193 24.80 6.45 -22.05
N ASP A 194 25.31 5.35 -21.50
CA ASP A 194 25.40 5.08 -20.05
C ASP A 194 24.07 5.32 -19.35
N LYS A 195 22.99 4.68 -19.85
CA LYS A 195 21.61 5.00 -19.48
C LYS A 195 20.74 3.77 -19.24
N VAL A 196 19.79 3.91 -18.31
CA VAL A 196 18.67 2.98 -18.05
C VAL A 196 17.38 3.77 -18.01
N ILE A 197 16.26 3.18 -18.43
CA ILE A 197 14.94 3.77 -18.24
C ILE A 197 14.16 2.92 -17.23
N LEU A 198 13.87 3.50 -16.08
CA LEU A 198 13.02 2.90 -15.06
C LEU A 198 11.59 3.38 -15.26
N ALA A 199 10.60 2.52 -15.07
CA ALA A 199 9.20 2.91 -15.17
C ALA A 199 8.34 2.28 -14.08
N ILE A 200 7.31 3.01 -13.63
CA ILE A 200 6.28 2.50 -12.73
C ILE A 200 4.90 2.80 -13.31
N ASP A 201 4.13 1.76 -13.58
CA ASP A 201 2.72 1.87 -13.91
C ASP A 201 1.90 1.88 -12.63
N VAL A 202 1.22 2.98 -12.32
CA VAL A 202 0.36 3.12 -11.15
C VAL A 202 -1.10 3.03 -11.58
N ILE A 203 -1.87 2.18 -10.91
CA ILE A 203 -3.32 2.05 -11.07
C ILE A 203 -3.96 2.33 -9.72
N THR A 204 -4.70 3.43 -9.63
CA THR A 204 -5.52 3.78 -8.46
C THR A 204 -6.89 3.13 -8.57
N VAL A 205 -7.31 2.46 -7.50
CA VAL A 205 -8.63 1.88 -7.38
C VAL A 205 -9.44 2.83 -6.49
N ASP A 206 -10.62 3.23 -6.94
CA ASP A 206 -11.55 3.89 -6.03
C ASP A 206 -11.89 2.90 -4.91
N GLU A 207 -12.06 3.39 -3.67
CA GLU A 207 -12.67 2.57 -2.62
C GLU A 207 -13.89 1.86 -3.24
N PRO A 208 -14.03 0.53 -3.06
CA PRO A 208 -15.20 -0.16 -3.58
C PRO A 208 -16.42 0.64 -3.13
N LYS A 209 -17.19 1.14 -4.10
CA LYS A 209 -18.48 1.76 -3.81
C LYS A 209 -19.22 0.67 -3.08
N VAL A 210 -19.35 0.83 -1.77
CA VAL A 210 -20.14 -0.07 -0.95
C VAL A 210 -21.54 0.09 -1.50
N ASP A 211 -21.94 -0.82 -2.39
CA ASP A 211 -23.34 -0.99 -2.73
C ASP A 211 -24.07 -1.04 -1.41
N LYS A 212 -24.99 -0.08 -1.25
CA LYS A 212 -25.83 0.19 -0.08
C LYS A 212 -25.68 -0.89 0.97
N CYS A 213 -25.07 -0.55 2.10
CA CYS A 213 -25.07 -1.33 3.34
C CYS A 213 -26.26 -2.29 3.34
N ILE A 214 -26.00 -3.54 2.96
CA ILE A 214 -26.85 -4.63 3.41
C ILE A 214 -26.79 -4.45 4.91
N SER A 215 -27.95 -4.25 5.54
CA SER A 215 -28.08 -4.23 6.99
C SER A 215 -27.74 -5.63 7.51
N VAL A 216 -26.47 -6.01 7.41
CA VAL A 216 -25.94 -7.24 7.97
C VAL A 216 -26.02 -7.00 9.46
N GLN A 217 -26.94 -7.71 10.12
CA GLN A 217 -27.00 -7.78 11.57
C GLN A 217 -25.61 -8.13 12.07
N SER A 218 -24.90 -7.14 12.60
CA SER A 218 -23.49 -7.25 12.84
C SER A 218 -23.30 -8.01 14.15
N LYS A 219 -23.10 -9.33 14.05
CA LYS A 219 -22.80 -10.18 15.22
C LYS A 219 -21.58 -9.60 15.93
N SER A 220 -21.64 -9.52 17.26
CA SER A 220 -20.55 -9.05 18.12
C SER A 220 -19.40 -10.06 18.22
N SER A 221 -19.63 -11.28 17.75
CA SER A 221 -18.64 -12.34 17.67
C SER A 221 -18.81 -13.14 16.38
N GLY A 222 -17.74 -13.82 15.97
CA GLY A 222 -17.71 -14.73 14.84
C GLY A 222 -16.45 -15.57 14.86
N THR A 223 -16.50 -16.72 14.20
CA THR A 223 -15.36 -17.60 14.00
C THR A 223 -14.77 -17.32 12.62
N ILE A 224 -13.46 -17.14 12.56
CA ILE A 224 -12.71 -17.05 11.31
C ILE A 224 -11.97 -18.35 11.17
N SER A 225 -12.18 -19.07 10.07
CA SER A 225 -11.48 -20.32 9.79
C SER A 225 -10.62 -20.22 8.55
N MET A 226 -9.50 -20.94 8.56
CA MET A 226 -8.60 -21.05 7.44
C MET A 226 -8.21 -22.51 7.26
N ASP A 227 -8.41 -23.01 6.05
CA ASP A 227 -7.95 -24.32 5.62
C ASP A 227 -6.66 -24.15 4.83
N ILE A 228 -5.57 -24.73 5.32
CA ILE A 228 -4.30 -24.82 4.61
C ILE A 228 -4.23 -26.22 4.03
N GLU A 229 -4.51 -26.34 2.74
CA GLU A 229 -4.32 -27.57 1.98
C GLU A 229 -2.88 -27.74 1.54
N LYS A 230 -2.44 -28.99 1.32
CA LYS A 230 -1.06 -29.31 0.93
C LYS A 230 -0.01 -28.68 1.86
N VAL A 231 -0.20 -28.82 3.17
CA VAL A 231 0.69 -28.24 4.20
C VAL A 231 2.14 -28.68 4.00
N SER A 232 2.36 -29.92 3.54
CA SER A 232 3.69 -30.44 3.26
C SER A 232 4.39 -29.74 2.08
N GLU A 233 3.63 -29.29 1.07
CA GLU A 233 4.13 -28.47 -0.03
C GLU A 233 4.40 -27.05 0.47
N PHE A 234 3.43 -26.47 1.17
CA PHE A 234 3.55 -25.14 1.76
C PHE A 234 4.80 -25.02 2.63
N ALA A 235 5.04 -25.99 3.52
CA ALA A 235 6.22 -26.06 4.37
C ALA A 235 7.55 -26.06 3.59
N ARG A 236 7.55 -26.49 2.33
CA ARG A 236 8.74 -26.52 1.45
C ARG A 236 8.89 -25.27 0.59
N GLU A 237 7.84 -24.47 0.45
CA GLU A 237 7.89 -23.20 -0.29
C GLU A 237 8.99 -22.27 0.26
N ILE A 238 9.36 -21.29 -0.58
CA ILE A 238 10.36 -20.28 -0.27
C ILE A 238 9.88 -19.46 0.93
N ILE A 239 10.83 -19.00 1.74
CA ILE A 239 10.59 -18.09 2.85
C ILE A 239 9.73 -16.91 2.35
N TRP A 240 8.75 -16.48 3.16
CA TRP A 240 7.77 -15.41 2.87
C TRP A 240 6.54 -15.81 2.05
N SER A 241 6.34 -17.09 1.78
CA SER A 241 5.08 -17.54 1.20
C SER A 241 3.92 -17.33 2.18
N GLU A 242 2.81 -16.80 1.68
CA GLU A 242 1.66 -16.36 2.47
C GLU A 242 0.37 -16.95 1.90
N ARG A 243 -0.54 -17.34 2.80
CA ARG A 243 -1.91 -17.74 2.47
C ARG A 243 -2.88 -16.95 3.32
N GLU A 244 -4.07 -16.71 2.80
CA GLU A 244 -5.10 -15.94 3.50
C GLU A 244 -6.43 -16.70 3.59
N SER A 245 -7.16 -16.47 4.69
CA SER A 245 -8.53 -16.96 4.84
C SER A 245 -9.52 -16.13 4.02
N GLU A 246 -10.73 -16.65 3.87
CA GLU A 246 -11.86 -15.82 3.45
C GLU A 246 -12.09 -14.66 4.43
N THR A 247 -12.66 -13.57 3.91
CA THR A 247 -12.98 -12.39 4.73
C THR A 247 -14.26 -12.61 5.52
N VAL A 248 -14.16 -12.56 6.85
CA VAL A 248 -15.33 -12.63 7.73
C VAL A 248 -15.63 -11.25 8.29
N HIS A 249 -16.89 -10.82 8.21
CA HIS A 249 -17.31 -9.52 8.72
C HIS A 249 -17.86 -9.65 10.15
N ILE A 250 -17.16 -9.09 11.14
CA ILE A 250 -17.57 -9.09 12.56
C ILE A 250 -17.67 -7.64 13.01
N LYS A 251 -18.84 -7.26 13.54
CA LYS A 251 -19.22 -5.84 13.75
C LYS A 251 -19.02 -4.93 12.53
N GLY A 252 -19.25 -5.45 11.33
CA GLY A 252 -19.10 -4.69 10.08
C GLY A 252 -17.64 -4.39 9.70
N LEU A 253 -16.67 -4.90 10.45
CA LEU A 253 -15.25 -4.85 10.10
C LEU A 253 -14.87 -6.15 9.40
N PRO A 254 -14.10 -6.08 8.30
CA PRO A 254 -13.54 -7.26 7.64
C PRO A 254 -12.32 -7.80 8.42
N TRP A 255 -12.33 -9.10 8.68
CA TRP A 255 -11.25 -9.83 9.35
C TRP A 255 -10.74 -10.96 8.46
N LYS A 256 -9.42 -11.21 8.51
CA LYS A 256 -8.75 -12.34 7.86
C LYS A 256 -7.69 -12.94 8.77
N ILE A 257 -7.45 -14.24 8.62
CA ILE A 257 -6.27 -14.94 9.13
C ILE A 257 -5.26 -15.03 7.99
N PHE A 258 -4.01 -14.70 8.26
CA PHE A 258 -2.91 -14.99 7.34
C PHE A 258 -2.08 -16.13 7.90
N ALA A 259 -1.48 -16.91 7.03
CA ALA A 259 -0.54 -17.97 7.37
C ALA A 259 0.75 -17.66 6.62
N GLN A 260 1.81 -17.30 7.34
CA GLN A 260 3.08 -16.90 6.74
C GLN A 260 4.22 -17.80 7.21
N ILE A 261 5.03 -18.28 6.28
CA ILE A 261 6.26 -19.00 6.60
C ILE A 261 7.41 -18.01 6.73
N SER A 262 8.00 -17.93 7.92
CA SER A 262 9.21 -17.14 8.15
C SER A 262 10.27 -17.96 8.88
N PRO A 263 11.57 -17.68 8.66
CA PRO A 263 12.61 -18.18 9.51
C PRO A 263 12.35 -17.70 10.94
N LYS A 264 12.74 -18.53 11.90
CA LYS A 264 12.77 -18.10 13.29
C LYS A 264 13.65 -16.86 13.41
N ASN A 265 13.13 -15.77 13.98
CA ASN A 265 13.91 -14.58 14.27
C ASN A 265 15.22 -14.95 15.00
N GLY A 266 16.36 -14.65 14.36
CA GLY A 266 17.70 -14.92 14.89
C GLY A 266 18.24 -16.33 14.65
N SER A 267 17.53 -17.22 13.95
CA SER A 267 18.07 -18.53 13.54
C SER A 267 18.73 -18.45 12.17
N THR A 268 19.96 -18.95 12.08
CA THR A 268 20.65 -19.22 10.81
C THR A 268 20.31 -20.60 10.23
N ASP A 269 19.61 -21.45 10.99
CA ASP A 269 19.20 -22.77 10.53
C ASP A 269 17.96 -22.66 9.63
N SER A 270 18.20 -22.81 8.31
CA SER A 270 17.16 -22.84 7.27
C SER A 270 16.11 -23.95 7.46
N ASN A 271 16.35 -24.92 8.34
CA ASN A 271 15.41 -25.99 8.66
C ASN A 271 14.41 -25.61 9.77
N GLU A 272 14.65 -24.54 10.54
CA GLU A 272 13.68 -24.04 11.53
C GLU A 272 12.68 -23.07 10.89
N LYS A 273 11.69 -23.62 10.17
CA LYS A 273 10.57 -22.84 9.62
C LYS A 273 9.44 -22.71 10.64
N TRP A 274 8.95 -21.48 10.80
CA TRP A 274 7.84 -21.15 11.67
C TRP A 274 6.65 -20.67 10.85
N LEU A 275 5.46 -21.09 11.28
CA LEU A 275 4.21 -20.60 10.73
C LEU A 275 3.64 -19.56 11.67
N TYR A 276 3.43 -18.38 11.12
CA TYR A 276 2.92 -17.21 11.80
C TYR A 276 1.47 -16.98 11.39
N PHE A 277 0.61 -16.78 12.39
CA PHE A 277 -0.80 -16.44 12.18
C PHE A 277 -1.13 -15.05 12.68
N PRO A 278 -0.82 -13.97 11.92
CA PRO A 278 -1.31 -12.66 12.28
C PRO A 278 -2.82 -12.58 11.99
N LEU A 279 -3.56 -12.09 12.97
CA LEU A 279 -4.96 -11.72 12.80
C LEU A 279 -5.03 -10.24 12.44
N CYS A 280 -5.52 -9.92 11.24
CA CYS A 280 -5.61 -8.53 10.79
C CYS A 280 -7.07 -8.08 10.69
N VAL A 281 -7.33 -6.90 11.25
CA VAL A 281 -8.51 -6.09 10.91
C VAL A 281 -8.11 -5.22 9.72
N MET A 282 -8.76 -5.38 8.57
CA MET A 282 -8.47 -4.50 7.43
C MET A 282 -9.08 -3.12 7.73
N PRO A 283 -8.28 -2.06 7.87
CA PRO A 283 -8.78 -0.79 8.41
C PRO A 283 -9.73 -0.09 7.43
N ARG A 284 -10.91 0.33 7.92
CA ARG A 284 -11.78 1.31 7.26
C ARG A 284 -11.53 2.77 7.68
N LYS A 285 -10.70 3.02 8.70
CA LYS A 285 -10.15 4.32 9.17
C LYS A 285 -9.41 4.05 10.47
N LYS A 286 -8.46 4.92 10.87
CA LYS A 286 -7.83 4.87 12.20
C LYS A 286 -8.92 4.81 13.26
N MET A 287 -9.09 3.65 13.87
CA MET A 287 -9.86 3.46 15.08
C MET A 287 -8.84 2.92 16.08
N GLU A 288 -8.54 3.69 17.13
CA GLU A 288 -7.84 3.19 18.30
C GLU A 288 -8.79 2.21 18.99
N ILE A 289 -8.83 0.98 18.49
CA ILE A 289 -9.56 -0.08 19.17
C ILE A 289 -8.61 -0.61 20.23
N GLY A 290 -8.88 -0.27 21.49
CA GLY A 290 -8.35 -1.01 22.62
C GLY A 290 -8.94 -2.42 22.59
N VAL A 291 -8.35 -3.31 21.77
CA VAL A 291 -8.78 -4.71 21.69
C VAL A 291 -8.13 -5.49 22.82
N ALA A 292 -8.87 -5.72 23.90
CA ALA A 292 -8.50 -6.75 24.86
C ALA A 292 -8.86 -8.12 24.27
N PHE A 293 -7.88 -8.83 23.70
CA PHE A 293 -8.07 -10.20 23.21
C PHE A 293 -8.22 -11.17 24.40
N PHE A 294 -9.35 -11.87 24.45
CA PHE A 294 -9.50 -13.11 25.20
C PHE A 294 -9.68 -14.23 24.17
N LEU A 295 -8.61 -14.95 23.85
CA LEU A 295 -8.67 -16.17 23.04
C LEU A 295 -9.08 -17.33 23.95
N GLN A 296 -10.28 -17.86 23.77
CA GLN A 296 -10.64 -19.18 24.29
C GLN A 296 -10.31 -20.20 23.18
N LEU A 297 -9.09 -20.76 23.21
CA LEU A 297 -8.76 -21.96 22.43
C LEU A 297 -9.18 -23.19 23.23
N PHE A 298 -10.00 -24.06 22.64
CA PHE A 298 -10.37 -25.34 23.25
C PHE A 298 -9.36 -26.47 22.90
N GLU A 299 -9.18 -27.34 23.90
CA GLU A 299 -8.43 -28.61 23.98
C GLU A 299 -6.88 -28.57 24.00
N LEU A 300 -6.13 -27.87 23.14
CA LEU A 300 -4.64 -28.00 23.17
C LEU A 300 -3.89 -26.98 24.06
N CYS A 301 -4.50 -25.83 24.39
CA CYS A 301 -3.87 -24.79 25.22
C CYS A 301 -4.10 -24.95 26.74
N ARG A 302 -4.88 -25.95 27.16
CA ARG A 302 -5.19 -26.16 28.59
C ARG A 302 -3.94 -26.48 29.42
N GLU A 303 -2.87 -26.98 28.79
CA GLU A 303 -1.63 -27.37 29.48
C GLU A 303 -0.49 -26.34 29.37
N ARG A 304 -0.63 -25.28 28.55
CA ARG A 304 0.42 -24.26 28.40
C ARG A 304 -0.16 -22.85 28.43
N ALA A 305 0.04 -22.16 29.54
CA ALA A 305 -0.09 -20.71 29.61
C ALA A 305 1.01 -20.07 28.74
N VAL A 306 0.73 -19.86 27.45
CA VAL A 306 1.62 -19.09 26.57
C VAL A 306 1.29 -17.61 26.77
N PRO A 307 2.22 -16.78 27.26
CA PRO A 307 1.97 -15.35 27.42
C PRO A 307 1.88 -14.68 26.04
N ILE A 308 0.69 -14.17 25.71
CA ILE A 308 0.44 -13.41 24.48
C ILE A 308 0.78 -11.93 24.75
N GLN A 309 1.56 -11.31 23.86
CA GLN A 309 1.85 -9.87 23.95
C GLN A 309 0.61 -9.04 23.64
N ARG A 310 0.30 -8.05 24.49
CA ARG A 310 -0.93 -7.24 24.43
C ARG A 310 -1.15 -6.47 23.11
N ASN A 311 -0.11 -6.21 22.33
CA ASN A 311 -0.18 -5.28 21.19
C ASN A 311 -0.11 -5.96 19.82
N ASN A 312 0.13 -7.28 19.75
CA ASN A 312 0.09 -8.05 18.50
C ASN A 312 -0.03 -9.55 18.84
N PRO A 313 -1.24 -10.13 18.93
CA PRO A 313 -1.39 -11.54 19.22
C PRO A 313 -0.91 -12.35 18.02
N GLN A 314 0.29 -12.93 18.14
CA GLN A 314 0.84 -13.87 17.16
C GLN A 314 0.81 -15.27 17.74
N LEU A 315 0.25 -16.21 17.00
CA LEU A 315 0.45 -17.65 17.24
C LEU A 315 1.59 -18.11 16.34
N ASN A 316 2.61 -18.69 16.96
CA ASN A 316 3.81 -19.16 16.29
C ASN A 316 3.92 -20.66 16.53
N PHE A 317 3.93 -21.44 15.44
CA PHE A 317 4.13 -22.88 15.50
C PHE A 317 5.38 -23.27 14.73
N ASN A 318 6.18 -24.17 15.29
CA ASN A 318 7.18 -24.85 14.48
C ASN A 318 6.48 -25.87 13.56
N ILE A 319 6.55 -25.65 12.24
CA ILE A 319 5.74 -26.41 11.27
C ILE A 319 6.00 -27.92 11.39
N ILE A 320 7.27 -28.31 11.47
CA ILE A 320 7.66 -29.72 11.46
C ILE A 320 7.44 -30.36 12.84
N LYS A 321 7.83 -29.67 13.91
CA LYS A 321 7.82 -30.23 15.27
C LYS A 321 6.47 -30.15 15.97
N GLU A 322 5.60 -29.25 15.54
CA GLU A 322 4.34 -28.98 16.24
C GLU A 322 3.12 -29.09 15.37
N LEU A 323 3.15 -28.54 14.15
CA LEU A 323 1.98 -28.58 13.29
C LEU A 323 1.78 -29.96 12.67
N MET A 324 2.84 -30.54 12.11
CA MET A 324 2.83 -31.84 11.44
C MET A 324 3.05 -33.04 12.40
N ASP A 325 3.06 -32.80 13.70
CA ASP A 325 3.23 -33.86 14.70
C ASP A 325 1.96 -34.75 14.74
N PRO A 326 2.05 -36.04 14.37
CA PRO A 326 0.89 -36.93 14.32
C PRO A 326 0.25 -37.14 15.70
N PHE A 327 0.97 -36.87 16.79
CA PHE A 327 0.44 -37.01 18.15
C PHE A 327 -0.38 -35.80 18.61
N LYS A 328 -0.25 -34.65 17.94
CA LYS A 328 -0.99 -33.43 18.29
C LYS A 328 -2.35 -33.31 17.60
N GLY A 329 -2.59 -34.12 16.56
CA GLY A 329 -3.88 -34.15 15.85
C GLY A 329 -4.24 -32.85 15.11
N LEU A 330 -3.30 -31.90 14.96
CA LEU A 330 -3.53 -30.62 14.29
C LEU A 330 -3.45 -30.72 12.76
N TYR A 331 -2.76 -31.74 12.26
CA TYR A 331 -2.52 -32.00 10.85
C TYR A 331 -3.22 -33.29 10.42
N ASP A 332 -4.14 -33.18 9.47
CA ASP A 332 -4.70 -34.34 8.78
C ASP A 332 -3.69 -34.83 7.74
N LYS A 333 -2.96 -35.89 8.10
CA LYS A 333 -1.97 -36.51 7.22
C LYS A 333 -2.58 -37.14 5.95
N ARG A 334 -3.86 -37.55 5.98
CA ARG A 334 -4.51 -38.17 4.81
C ARG A 334 -4.86 -37.12 3.77
N GLU A 335 -5.31 -35.96 4.21
CA GLU A 335 -5.70 -34.84 3.35
C GLU A 335 -4.55 -33.84 3.11
N ASP A 336 -3.42 -34.00 3.81
CA ASP A 336 -2.32 -33.01 3.87
C ASP A 336 -2.85 -31.62 4.22
N LYS A 337 -3.67 -31.53 5.28
CA LYS A 337 -4.47 -30.36 5.59
C LYS A 337 -4.35 -29.95 7.06
N VAL A 338 -4.36 -28.65 7.31
CA VAL A 338 -4.52 -28.05 8.65
C VAL A 338 -5.71 -27.09 8.61
N THR A 339 -6.55 -27.15 9.63
CA THR A 339 -7.64 -26.20 9.83
C THR A 339 -7.36 -25.36 11.07
N LEU A 340 -7.39 -24.04 10.88
CA LEU A 340 -7.23 -23.07 11.95
C LEU A 340 -8.55 -22.37 12.12
N ALA A 341 -9.00 -22.22 13.36
CA ALA A 341 -10.19 -21.45 13.68
C ALA A 341 -9.87 -20.50 14.83
N ILE A 342 -10.26 -19.23 14.67
CA ILE A 342 -10.11 -18.18 15.67
C ILE A 342 -11.49 -17.61 15.96
N ASP A 343 -11.94 -17.77 17.20
CA ASP A 343 -13.12 -17.09 17.70
C ASP A 343 -12.79 -15.65 18.07
N VAL A 344 -13.37 -14.70 17.34
CA VAL A 344 -13.20 -13.27 17.57
C VAL A 344 -14.46 -12.73 18.25
N THR A 345 -14.26 -12.05 19.37
CA THR A 345 -15.32 -11.31 20.07
C THR A 345 -14.93 -9.84 20.18
N VAL A 346 -15.74 -8.96 19.58
CA VAL A 346 -15.50 -7.51 19.61
C VAL A 346 -16.31 -6.88 20.73
N LYS A 347 -15.62 -6.50 21.81
CA LYS A 347 -16.20 -5.74 22.92
C LYS A 347 -16.02 -4.25 22.67
N GLU A 348 -17.07 -3.46 22.90
CA GLU A 348 -16.94 -2.01 22.94
C GLU A 348 -16.23 -1.61 24.23
N ALA A 349 -15.18 -0.80 24.11
CA ALA A 349 -14.55 -0.21 25.27
C ALA A 349 -15.55 0.77 25.90
N LYS A 350 -16.04 0.44 27.10
CA LYS A 350 -16.70 1.44 27.93
C LYS A 350 -15.60 2.39 28.40
N MET A 351 -15.62 3.63 27.93
CA MET A 351 -14.83 4.68 28.58
C MET A 351 -15.47 4.87 29.96
N GLU A 352 -14.82 4.35 30.99
CA GLU A 352 -15.14 4.75 32.36
C GLU A 352 -14.70 6.21 32.49
N ASP A 353 -15.67 7.11 32.65
CA ASP A 353 -15.40 8.49 33.02
C ASP A 353 -14.60 8.45 34.33
N LYS A 354 -13.32 8.83 34.23
CA LYS A 354 -12.49 9.06 35.42
C LYS A 354 -12.96 10.37 36.05
N SER A 355 -13.94 10.27 36.95
CA SER A 355 -14.36 11.34 37.85
C SER A 355 -13.34 11.60 38.93
#